data_AF-A0A965J6X1-F1
#
_entry.id   AF-A0A965J6X1-F1
#
_cell.length_a   1.000
_cell.length_b   1.000
_cell.length_c   1.000
_cell.angle_alpha   90.00
_cell.angle_beta   90.00
_cell.angle_gamma   90.00
#
_symmetry.space_group_name_H-M   'P 1'
#
loop_
_entity.id
_entity.type
_entity.pdbx_description
1 polymer ?
#
loop_
_entity_poly.entity_id
_entity_poly.type
_entity_poly.pdbx_seq_one_letter_code
_entity_poly.pdbx_strand_id
1 'polypeptide(L)'
;DEDQCIVRNTWNFARFYAHESCGQCSPCREGTGWMEKVLYRLENGNGNMRDIDLLAEINKKIEGNTICPLGDAAAWPVAAAIRHFRDEFEWHVTNREEAVKRNYGLSKEPVTA
;
A
#
# COMPACT_ATOMS: atom_id res chain seq x y z
N ASP A 1 -3.29 -11.93 11.85
CA ASP A 1 -4.59 -12.31 12.42
C ASP A 1 -5.66 -11.74 11.50
N GLU A 2 -6.85 -12.34 11.45
CA GLU A 2 -7.93 -11.99 10.52
C GLU A 2 -8.58 -10.64 10.85
N ASP A 3 -8.28 -10.08 12.01
CA ASP A 3 -8.71 -8.78 12.48
C ASP A 3 -7.80 -7.63 12.01
N GLN A 4 -6.73 -7.89 11.25
CA GLN A 4 -5.77 -6.88 10.81
C GLN A 4 -6.11 -6.30 9.43
N CYS A 5 -6.03 -4.98 9.29
CA CYS A 5 -6.20 -4.31 8.00
C CYS A 5 -5.01 -4.53 7.06
N ILE A 6 -5.28 -5.03 5.85
CA ILE A 6 -4.27 -5.25 4.82
C ILE A 6 -3.77 -3.93 4.23
N VAL A 7 -4.64 -2.93 4.06
CA VAL A 7 -4.23 -1.60 3.55
C VAL A 7 -3.22 -0.96 4.50
N ARG A 8 -3.52 -0.93 5.80
CA ARG A 8 -2.60 -0.44 6.84
C ARG A 8 -1.30 -1.22 6.90
N ASN A 9 -1.36 -2.55 6.89
CA ASN A 9 -0.17 -3.39 6.93
C ASN A 9 0.72 -3.15 5.69
N THR A 10 0.11 -3.03 4.51
CA THR A 10 0.81 -2.72 3.26
C THR A 10 1.43 -1.33 3.30
N TRP A 11 0.73 -0.34 3.87
CA TRP A 11 1.26 1.00 4.10
C TRP A 11 2.50 0.97 5.03
N ASN A 12 2.46 0.20 6.12
CA ASN A 12 3.61 0.05 7.02
C ASN A 12 4.85 -0.50 6.29
N PHE A 13 4.68 -1.52 5.45
CA PHE A 13 5.79 -2.03 4.63
C PHE A 13 6.29 -1.00 3.61
N ALA A 14 5.39 -0.33 2.90
CA ALA A 14 5.78 0.68 1.92
C ALA A 14 6.53 1.84 2.58
N ARG A 15 6.10 2.28 3.77
CA ARG A 15 6.78 3.30 4.58
C ARG A 15 8.19 2.87 4.99
N PHE A 16 8.35 1.61 5.42
CA PHE A 16 9.68 1.06 5.74
C PHE A 16 10.60 1.09 4.52
N TYR A 17 10.18 0.54 3.38
CA TYR A 17 11.02 0.51 2.17
C TYR A 17 11.30 1.89 1.58
N ALA A 18 10.35 2.84 1.72
CA ALA A 18 10.59 4.23 1.35
C ALA A 18 11.66 4.88 2.24
N HIS A 19 11.65 4.58 3.54
CA HIS A 19 12.64 5.08 4.50
C HIS A 19 14.04 4.47 4.29
N GLU A 20 14.10 3.15 4.04
CA GLU A 20 15.35 2.39 3.89
C GLU A 20 15.92 2.42 2.46
N SER A 21 15.24 3.08 1.52
CA SER A 21 15.74 3.23 0.17
C SER A 21 17.04 4.03 0.16
N CYS A 22 18.14 3.43 -0.33
CA CYS A 22 19.43 4.11 -0.45
C CYS A 22 19.45 5.21 -1.52
N GLY A 23 18.40 5.30 -2.35
CA GLY A 23 18.21 6.37 -3.33
C GLY A 23 19.01 6.27 -4.63
N GLN A 24 19.78 5.20 -4.87
CA GLN A 24 20.68 5.11 -6.03
C GLN A 24 19.96 5.00 -7.39
N CYS A 25 18.93 4.16 -7.50
CA CYS A 25 18.14 4.03 -8.73
C CYS A 25 16.83 4.82 -8.63
N SER A 26 16.53 5.63 -9.65
CA SER A 26 15.30 6.42 -9.73
C SER A 26 14.01 5.59 -9.57
N PRO A 27 13.83 4.42 -10.22
CA PRO A 27 12.61 3.62 -10.03
C PRO A 27 12.38 3.22 -8.57
N CYS A 28 13.42 2.83 -7.82
CA CYS A 28 13.30 2.53 -6.40
C CYS A 28 13.04 3.79 -5.56
N ARG A 29 13.87 4.84 -5.73
CA ARG A 29 13.80 6.09 -4.95
C ARG A 29 12.43 6.78 -5.08
N GLU A 30 11.95 6.90 -6.30
CA GLU A 30 10.67 7.59 -6.57
C GLU A 30 9.49 6.64 -6.39
N GLY A 31 9.63 5.38 -6.85
CA GLY A 31 8.56 4.39 -6.78
C GLY A 31 8.15 4.07 -5.35
N THR A 32 9.10 3.79 -4.45
CA THR A 32 8.81 3.51 -3.03
C THR A 32 8.12 4.70 -2.34
N GLY A 33 8.61 5.92 -2.57
CA GLY A 33 7.98 7.13 -2.05
C GLY A 33 6.57 7.39 -2.61
N TRP A 34 6.32 7.07 -3.88
CA TRP A 34 4.96 7.14 -4.43
C TRP A 34 4.04 6.08 -3.85
N MET A 35 4.50 4.83 -3.70
CA MET A 35 3.71 3.76 -3.07
C MET A 35 3.28 4.15 -1.66
N GLU A 36 4.21 4.62 -0.83
CA GLU A 36 3.92 5.08 0.53
C GLU A 36 2.84 6.17 0.53
N LYS A 37 2.98 7.21 -0.29
CA LYS A 37 2.02 8.32 -0.35
C LYS A 37 0.63 7.89 -0.81
N VAL A 38 0.55 6.95 -1.75
CA VAL A 38 -0.73 6.44 -2.26
C VAL A 38 -1.43 5.59 -1.20
N LEU A 39 -0.69 4.68 -0.56
CA LEU A 39 -1.20 3.85 0.53
C LEU A 39 -1.62 4.68 1.74
N TYR A 40 -0.86 5.72 2.09
CA TYR A 40 -1.24 6.68 3.12
C TYR A 40 -2.58 7.35 2.81
N ARG A 41 -2.81 7.78 1.57
CA ARG A 41 -4.11 8.35 1.18
C ARG A 41 -5.26 7.36 1.34
N LEU A 42 -5.06 6.11 0.89
CA LEU A 42 -6.06 5.04 1.01
C LEU A 42 -6.40 4.74 2.47
N GLU A 43 -5.39 4.61 3.34
CA GLU A 43 -5.58 4.33 4.76
C GLU A 43 -6.30 5.48 5.48
N ASN A 44 -6.03 6.73 5.10
CA ASN A 44 -6.61 7.92 5.75
C ASN A 44 -7.93 8.39 5.11
N GLY A 45 -8.61 7.53 4.33
CA GLY A 45 -9.91 7.86 3.73
C GLY A 45 -9.86 8.94 2.63
N ASN A 46 -8.67 9.25 2.11
CA ASN A 46 -8.45 10.25 1.07
C ASN A 46 -8.16 9.64 -0.31
N GLY A 47 -8.20 8.31 -0.42
CA GLY A 47 -7.94 7.58 -1.65
C GLY A 47 -9.12 7.56 -2.62
N ASN A 48 -8.82 7.22 -3.87
CA ASN A 48 -9.79 7.02 -4.94
C ASN A 48 -9.49 5.74 -5.73
N MET A 49 -10.41 5.30 -6.61
CA MET A 49 -10.27 4.01 -7.30
C MET A 49 -9.01 3.95 -8.20
N ARG A 50 -8.63 5.09 -8.77
CA ARG A 50 -7.44 5.22 -9.62
C ARG A 50 -6.14 5.05 -8.82
N ASP A 51 -6.15 5.29 -7.51
CA ASP A 51 -4.99 5.03 -6.65
C ASP A 51 -4.61 3.54 -6.62
N ILE A 52 -5.59 2.63 -6.69
CA ILE A 52 -5.34 1.18 -6.72
C ILE A 52 -4.62 0.79 -8.01
N ASP A 53 -5.09 1.31 -9.15
CA ASP A 53 -4.45 1.09 -10.45
C ASP A 53 -3.05 1.72 -10.51
N LEU A 54 -2.90 2.91 -9.91
CA LEU A 54 -1.62 3.61 -9.83
C LEU A 54 -0.58 2.79 -9.06
N LEU A 55 -0.95 2.12 -7.97
CA LEU A 55 -0.05 1.22 -7.25
C LEU A 55 0.44 0.07 -8.16
N ALA A 56 -0.44 -0.50 -8.98
CA ALA A 56 -0.05 -1.54 -9.93
C ALA A 56 0.88 -1.00 -11.03
N GLU A 57 0.66 0.23 -11.50
CA GLU A 57 1.56 0.91 -12.45
C GLU A 57 2.94 1.19 -11.85
N ILE A 58 3.00 1.62 -10.59
CA ILE A 58 4.26 1.87 -9.88
C ILE A 58 5.03 0.55 -9.73
N ASN A 59 4.37 -0.54 -9.30
CA ASN A 59 5.00 -1.84 -9.15
C ASN A 59 5.69 -2.30 -10.43
N LYS A 60 5.02 -2.19 -11.59
CA LYS A 60 5.60 -2.55 -12.89
C LYS A 60 6.83 -1.72 -13.29
N LYS A 61 6.94 -0.49 -12.80
CA LYS A 61 8.10 0.38 -13.06
C LYS A 61 9.30 0.07 -12.16
N ILE A 62 9.05 -0.52 -10.99
CA ILE A 62 10.10 -0.92 -10.06
C ILE A 62 10.63 -2.31 -10.42
N GLU A 63 9.71 -3.27 -10.59
CA GLU A 63 10.03 -4.68 -10.78
C GLU A 63 11.01 -4.89 -11.93
N GLY A 64 12.15 -5.51 -11.64
CA GLY A 64 13.19 -5.84 -12.63
C GLY A 64 13.95 -4.64 -13.20
N ASN A 65 13.67 -3.42 -12.74
CA ASN A 65 14.26 -2.17 -13.24
C ASN A 65 15.15 -1.47 -12.21
N THR A 66 15.59 -2.19 -11.16
CA THR A 66 16.40 -1.64 -10.07
C THR A 66 17.78 -2.28 -9.99
N ILE A 67 18.73 -1.59 -9.34
CA ILE A 67 20.12 -2.04 -9.22
C ILE A 67 20.27 -3.19 -8.22
N CYS A 68 19.43 -3.21 -7.17
CA CYS A 68 19.49 -4.21 -6.11
C CYS A 68 18.09 -4.74 -5.76
N PRO A 69 17.99 -5.90 -5.07
CA PRO A 69 16.71 -6.55 -4.81
C PRO A 69 15.76 -5.79 -3.87
N LEU A 70 16.19 -4.68 -3.25
CA LEU A 70 15.33 -3.89 -2.38
C LEU A 70 14.11 -3.34 -3.13
N GLY A 71 14.29 -2.93 -4.40
CA GLY A 71 13.20 -2.44 -5.22
C GLY A 71 12.10 -3.49 -5.41
N ASP A 72 12.49 -4.69 -5.84
CA ASP A 72 11.56 -5.80 -6.04
C ASP A 72 10.91 -6.23 -4.71
N ALA A 73 11.70 -6.26 -3.63
CA ALA A 73 11.21 -6.56 -2.28
C ALA A 73 10.19 -5.53 -1.76
N ALA A 74 10.26 -4.28 -2.21
CA ALA A 74 9.26 -3.25 -1.90
C ALA A 74 8.00 -3.38 -2.77
N ALA A 75 8.14 -3.77 -4.04
CA ALA A 75 7.04 -3.82 -5.01
C ALA A 75 6.15 -5.06 -4.85
N TRP A 76 6.75 -6.24 -4.65
CA TRP A 76 6.01 -7.50 -4.62
C TRP A 76 4.96 -7.60 -3.50
N PRO A 77 5.21 -7.15 -2.26
CA PRO A 77 4.19 -7.16 -1.21
C PRO A 77 2.95 -6.32 -1.58
N VAL A 78 3.16 -5.14 -2.18
CA VAL A 78 2.06 -4.26 -2.62
C VAL A 78 1.28 -4.93 -3.75
N ALA A 79 1.97 -5.52 -4.73
CA ALA A 79 1.33 -6.23 -5.83
C ALA A 79 0.50 -7.44 -5.34
N ALA A 80 1.04 -8.20 -4.38
CA ALA A 80 0.34 -9.34 -3.78
C ALA A 80 -0.87 -8.88 -2.96
N ALA A 81 -0.74 -7.82 -2.16
CA ALA A 81 -1.83 -7.25 -1.38
C ALA A 81 -3.01 -6.85 -2.28
N ILE A 82 -2.75 -6.13 -3.38
CA ILE A 82 -3.79 -5.74 -4.32
C ILE A 82 -4.39 -6.96 -5.03
N ARG A 83 -3.59 -7.95 -5.42
CA ARG A 83 -4.08 -9.14 -6.13
C ARG A 83 -5.03 -9.98 -5.27
N HIS A 84 -4.73 -10.13 -3.99
CA HIS A 84 -5.46 -11.04 -3.11
C HIS A 84 -6.52 -10.35 -2.25
N PHE A 85 -6.39 -9.05 -2.01
CA PHE A 85 -7.26 -8.28 -1.11
C PHE A 85 -7.82 -7.03 -1.78
N ARG A 86 -8.00 -7.05 -3.11
CA ARG A 86 -8.50 -5.90 -3.88
C ARG A 86 -9.78 -5.30 -3.29
N ASP A 87 -10.69 -6.16 -2.85
CA ASP A 87 -11.99 -5.77 -2.30
C ASP A 87 -11.84 -4.90 -1.04
N GLU A 88 -10.82 -5.16 -0.21
CA GLU A 88 -10.51 -4.32 0.97
C GLU A 88 -10.01 -2.93 0.55
N PHE A 89 -9.16 -2.85 -0.49
CA PHE A 89 -8.72 -1.56 -1.03
C PHE A 89 -9.88 -0.76 -1.63
N GLU A 90 -10.78 -1.41 -2.36
CA GLU A 90 -11.98 -0.76 -2.90
C GLU A 90 -12.94 -0.31 -1.79
N TRP A 91 -13.04 -1.09 -0.71
CA TRP A 91 -13.81 -0.71 0.46
C TRP A 91 -13.26 0.55 1.15
N HIS A 92 -11.92 0.69 1.28
CA HIS A 92 -11.30 1.93 1.79
C HIS A 92 -11.67 3.17 0.95
N VAL A 93 -11.86 2.99 -0.36
CA VAL A 93 -12.26 4.07 -1.27
C VAL A 93 -13.74 4.40 -1.16
N THR A 94 -14.61 3.39 -1.01
CA THR A 94 -16.07 3.54 -1.03
C THR A 94 -16.67 3.83 0.35
N ASN A 95 -15.99 3.46 1.43
CA ASN A 95 -16.45 3.58 2.82
C ASN A 95 -15.45 4.39 3.66
N ARG A 96 -15.03 5.55 3.14
CA ARG A 96 -13.92 6.37 3.68
C ARG A 96 -14.00 6.66 5.18
N GLU A 97 -15.17 7.07 5.66
CA GLU A 97 -15.37 7.40 7.08
C GLU A 97 -15.28 6.18 8.00
N GLU A 98 -15.58 5.01 7.46
CA GLU A 98 -15.61 3.75 8.18
C GLU A 98 -14.22 3.11 8.20
N ALA A 99 -13.52 3.17 7.06
CA ALA A 99 -12.16 2.68 6.88
C ALA A 99 -11.13 3.32 7.81
N VAL A 100 -11.35 4.56 8.23
CA VAL A 100 -10.49 5.23 9.22
C VAL A 100 -10.80 4.82 10.67
N LYS A 101 -11.91 4.10 10.93
CA LYS A 101 -12.38 3.73 12.27
C LYS A 101 -12.31 2.21 12.54
N ARG A 102 -12.53 1.39 11.51
CA ARG A 102 -12.58 -0.08 11.60
C ARG A 102 -11.92 -0.74 10.40
N ASN A 103 -11.62 -2.03 10.53
CA ASN A 103 -11.05 -2.83 9.45
C ASN A 103 -12.15 -3.46 8.58
N TYR A 104 -11.77 -3.89 7.38
CA TYR A 104 -12.67 -4.55 6.44
C TYR A 104 -13.22 -5.86 7.01
N GLY A 105 -14.54 -5.91 7.23
CA GLY A 105 -15.33 -7.14 7.37
C GLY A 105 -15.12 -8.02 8.61
N LEU A 106 -14.04 -7.88 9.39
CA LEU A 106 -13.65 -8.90 10.37
C LEU A 106 -13.48 -8.39 11.82
N SER A 107 -13.08 -7.13 12.03
CA SER A 107 -13.02 -6.54 13.38
C SER A 107 -14.35 -5.85 13.74
N LYS A 108 -15.11 -6.42 14.68
CA LYS A 108 -16.30 -5.74 15.26
C LYS A 108 -15.93 -4.60 16.21
N GLU A 109 -14.68 -4.57 16.66
CA GLU A 109 -14.17 -3.55 17.57
C GLU A 109 -13.48 -2.41 16.79
N PRO A 110 -13.60 -1.17 17.24
CA PRO A 110 -12.90 -0.04 16.64
C PRO A 110 -11.40 -0.26 16.77
N VAL A 111 -10.64 0.14 15.74
CA VAL A 111 -9.19 0.04 15.79
C VAL A 111 -8.69 1.04 16.83
N THR A 112 -8.35 0.54 18.02
CA THR A 112 -7.73 1.35 19.06
C THR A 112 -6.31 1.73 18.61
N ALA A 113 -5.96 2.99 18.86
CA ALA A 113 -4.65 3.55 18.56
C ALA A 113 -3.57 2.99 19.49
#